data_AF-A0A0Q9R6P7-F1
#
_entry.id   AF-A0A0Q9R6P7-F1
#
_cell.length_a   1.000
_cell.length_b   1.000
_cell.length_c   1.000
_cell.angle_alpha   90.00
_cell.angle_beta   90.00
_cell.angle_gamma   90.00
#
_symmetry.space_group_name_H-M   'P 1'
#
loop_
_entity.id
_entity.type
_entity.pdbx_description
1 polymer ?
#
loop_
_entity_poly.entity_id
_entity_poly.type
_entity_poly.pdbx_seq_one_letter_code
_entity_poly.pdbx_strand_id
1 'polypeptide(L)'
;MIMTQVKQCRKCGETKALTDFYKQSTSKDGVHSYCKTCNNAHAKRWHKENREKYLENQRRYDAEIRERDHIADTVNCHNRRAKKLGLPATLTVEQWQNTLYFFEDGACPLTEEAGGHFEHFIPLSWGHSGTVKGNVYPLQGYLNISMGKTNPFKWVKQRSEDEKDSFNVLAQYLAWYSNMSLTEFERYVNWCEQNPRTAEQIAQDNVKYGEDCSSVELYWISAMVSAIKEAGGL
;
A
#
# COMPACT_ATOMS: atom_id res chain seq x y z
N MET A 1 6.18 53.06 7.16
CA MET A 1 7.08 52.34 8.08
C MET A 1 6.38 51.07 8.51
N ILE A 2 6.94 49.88 8.22
CA ILE A 2 6.41 48.63 8.77
C ILE A 2 6.83 48.60 10.24
N MET A 3 5.86 48.72 11.15
CA MET A 3 6.11 48.49 12.57
C MET A 3 6.34 46.99 12.76
N THR A 4 7.61 46.58 12.85
CA THR A 4 7.98 45.22 13.26
C THR A 4 7.56 45.04 14.71
N GLN A 5 6.47 44.31 14.93
CA GLN A 5 6.02 43.96 16.27
C GLN A 5 7.10 43.09 16.96
N VAL A 6 7.44 43.43 18.19
CA VAL A 6 8.48 42.77 18.98
C VAL A 6 7.93 42.35 20.34
N LYS A 7 8.52 41.30 20.92
CA LYS A 7 8.16 40.75 22.23
C LYS A 7 9.41 40.36 22.99
N GLN A 8 9.39 40.57 24.30
CA GLN A 8 10.43 40.09 25.19
C GLN A 8 10.22 38.60 25.51
N CYS A 9 11.24 37.78 25.27
CA CYS A 9 11.22 36.37 25.65
C CYS A 9 11.28 36.24 27.18
N ARG A 10 10.29 35.56 27.78
CA ARG A 10 10.25 35.35 29.23
C ARG A 10 11.33 34.42 29.78
N LYS A 11 12.08 33.74 28.90
CA LYS A 11 13.14 32.80 29.30
C LYS A 11 14.55 33.39 29.23
N CYS A 12 14.92 34.03 28.12
CA CYS A 12 16.24 34.66 27.96
C CYS A 12 16.24 36.17 28.22
N GLY A 13 15.08 36.81 28.33
CA GLY A 13 14.97 38.25 28.58
C GLY A 13 15.20 39.14 27.34
N GLU A 14 15.60 38.57 26.21
CA GLU A 14 15.84 39.34 24.97
C GLU A 14 14.53 39.75 24.28
N THR A 15 14.50 40.97 23.75
CA THR A 15 13.43 41.46 22.86
C THR A 15 13.71 41.02 21.43
N LYS A 16 12.78 40.27 20.85
CA LYS A 16 12.90 39.70 19.49
C LYS A 16 11.65 39.98 18.66
N ALA A 17 11.74 39.83 17.35
CA ALA A 17 10.59 39.96 16.46
C ALA A 17 9.55 38.85 16.77
N LEU A 18 8.25 39.12 16.59
CA LEU A 18 7.23 38.09 16.80
C LEU A 18 7.45 36.82 15.94
N THR A 19 8.14 36.95 14.80
CA THR A 19 8.53 35.82 13.93
C THR A 19 9.53 34.85 14.58
N ASP A 20 10.23 35.28 15.62
CA ASP A 20 11.17 34.45 16.40
C ASP A 20 10.47 33.63 17.50
N PHE A 21 9.14 33.69 17.56
CA PHE A 21 8.31 32.94 18.47
C PHE A 21 7.43 31.95 17.68
N TYR A 22 7.04 30.85 18.33
CA TYR A 22 6.03 29.96 17.75
C TYR A 22 4.64 30.60 17.85
N LYS A 23 3.76 30.31 16.89
CA LYS A 23 2.37 30.77 16.95
C LYS A 23 1.65 30.11 18.12
N GLN A 24 0.90 30.90 18.87
CA GLN A 24 0.04 30.43 19.96
C GLN A 24 -1.24 31.27 19.95
N SER A 25 -2.27 30.77 19.27
CA SER A 25 -3.53 31.48 19.04
C SER A 25 -4.28 31.86 20.33
N THR A 26 -4.02 31.15 21.42
CA THR A 26 -4.61 31.42 22.74
C THR A 26 -3.92 32.55 23.50
N SER A 27 -2.79 33.06 23.02
CA SER A 27 -2.08 34.18 23.63
C SER A 27 -2.57 35.52 23.08
N LYS A 28 -2.51 36.57 23.91
CA LYS A 28 -2.98 37.93 23.57
C LYS A 28 -2.33 38.50 22.31
N ASP A 29 -1.07 38.14 22.06
CA ASP A 29 -0.26 38.59 20.93
C ASP A 29 -0.07 37.51 19.85
N GLY A 30 -0.80 36.39 19.96
CA GLY A 30 -0.78 35.30 18.98
C GLY A 30 0.51 34.49 18.92
N VAL A 31 1.46 34.72 19.84
CA VAL A 31 2.75 34.04 19.87
C VAL A 31 3.16 33.58 21.27
N HIS A 32 3.96 32.52 21.31
CA HIS A 32 4.46 31.91 22.53
C HIS A 32 5.23 32.89 23.43
N SER A 33 5.31 32.61 24.74
CA SER A 33 6.00 33.47 25.71
C SER A 33 7.54 33.34 25.65
N TYR A 34 8.03 32.23 25.12
CA TYR A 34 9.46 31.94 24.88
C TYR A 34 9.79 31.98 23.40
N CYS A 35 10.95 32.53 23.05
CA CYS A 35 11.47 32.48 21.68
C CYS A 35 11.74 31.03 21.25
N LYS A 36 11.80 30.79 19.95
CA LYS A 36 12.04 29.46 19.34
C LYS A 36 13.28 28.80 19.91
N THR A 37 14.37 29.53 20.09
CA THR A 37 15.63 28.99 20.66
C THR A 37 15.44 28.47 22.08
N CYS A 38 14.81 29.26 22.95
CA CYS A 38 14.54 28.85 24.33
C CYS A 38 13.55 27.69 24.41
N ASN A 39 12.53 27.69 23.55
CA ASN A 39 11.54 26.62 23.49
C ASN A 39 12.20 25.30 23.02
N ASN A 40 13.01 25.34 21.96
CA ASN A 40 13.74 24.17 21.47
C ASN A 40 14.73 23.63 22.51
N ALA A 41 15.44 24.50 23.22
CA ALA A 41 16.33 24.10 24.31
C ALA A 41 15.56 23.45 25.48
N HIS A 42 14.38 23.98 25.80
CA HIS A 42 13.50 23.41 26.81
C HIS A 42 12.97 22.04 26.39
N ALA A 43 12.46 21.90 25.17
CA ALA A 43 11.98 20.64 24.62
C ALA A 43 13.09 19.57 24.63
N LYS A 44 14.30 19.91 24.16
CA LYS A 44 15.45 19.00 24.16
C LYS A 44 15.82 18.54 25.58
N ARG A 45 15.78 19.44 26.56
CA ARG A 45 16.02 19.11 27.96
C ARG A 45 14.94 18.17 28.51
N TRP A 46 13.68 18.50 28.27
CA TRP A 46 12.54 17.70 28.70
C TRP A 46 12.62 16.27 28.12
N HIS A 47 12.92 16.12 26.83
CA HIS A 47 13.11 14.81 26.19
C HIS A 47 14.25 14.00 26.81
N LYS A 48 15.35 14.65 27.19
CA LYS A 48 16.48 13.99 27.85
C LYS A 48 16.10 13.52 29.26
N GLU A 49 15.46 14.40 30.03
CA GLU A 49 15.08 14.14 31.43
C GLU A 49 13.90 13.15 31.55
N ASN A 50 13.01 13.13 30.57
CA ASN A 50 11.81 12.29 30.56
C ASN A 50 11.91 11.17 29.51
N ARG A 51 13.13 10.76 29.15
CA ARG A 51 13.36 9.77 28.07
C ARG A 51 12.58 8.48 28.32
N GLU A 52 12.61 7.96 29.54
CA GLU A 52 11.93 6.71 29.90
C GLU A 52 10.41 6.85 29.77
N LYS A 53 9.83 7.92 30.34
CA LYS A 53 8.40 8.22 30.23
C LYS A 53 7.95 8.46 28.78
N TYR A 54 8.80 9.10 27.97
CA TYR A 54 8.57 9.27 26.54
C TYR A 54 8.53 7.91 25.83
N LEU A 55 9.52 7.05 26.08
CA LEU A 55 9.58 5.70 25.51
C LEU A 55 8.43 4.81 26.00
N GLU A 56 8.00 4.96 27.25
CA GLU A 56 6.84 4.26 27.81
C GLU A 56 5.54 4.71 27.15
N ASN A 57 5.31 6.02 27.03
CA ASN A 57 4.15 6.55 26.32
C ASN A 57 4.17 6.15 24.84
N GLN A 58 5.35 6.12 24.21
CA GLN A 58 5.52 5.62 22.85
C GLN A 58 5.13 4.14 22.78
N ARG A 59 5.66 3.30 23.68
CA ARG A 59 5.28 1.88 23.76
C ARG A 59 3.79 1.66 23.98
N ARG A 60 3.15 2.49 24.82
CA ARG A 60 1.70 2.43 25.06
C ARG A 60 0.91 2.84 23.82
N TYR A 61 1.27 3.96 23.21
CA TYR A 61 0.69 4.41 21.94
C TYR A 61 0.84 3.34 20.86
N ASP A 62 2.05 2.79 20.69
CA ASP A 62 2.35 1.71 19.73
C ASP A 62 1.57 0.43 20.06
N ALA A 63 1.28 0.13 21.33
CA ALA A 63 0.50 -1.04 21.73
C ALA A 63 -1.01 -0.85 21.52
N GLU A 64 -1.54 0.36 21.74
CA GLU A 64 -2.97 0.69 21.60
C GLU A 64 -3.41 0.86 20.14
N ILE A 65 -2.48 1.17 19.23
CA ILE A 65 -2.76 1.51 17.82
C ILE A 65 -2.45 0.37 16.83
N ARG A 66 -1.89 -0.73 17.33
CA ARG A 66 -1.10 -1.69 16.54
C ARG A 66 -1.83 -2.44 15.43
N GLU A 67 -3.16 -2.56 15.49
CA GLU A 67 -3.91 -3.33 14.49
C GLU A 67 -4.37 -2.46 13.30
N ARG A 68 -5.11 -1.36 13.57
CA ARG A 68 -5.73 -0.55 12.50
C ARG A 68 -4.72 0.27 11.71
N ASP A 69 -3.72 0.85 12.38
CA ASP A 69 -2.74 1.69 11.69
C ASP A 69 -1.73 0.85 10.90
N HIS A 70 -1.43 -0.38 11.35
CA HIS A 70 -0.58 -1.32 10.61
C HIS A 70 -1.23 -1.78 9.29
N ILE A 71 -2.54 -2.05 9.30
CA ILE A 71 -3.30 -2.39 8.09
C ILE A 71 -3.28 -1.22 7.11
N ALA A 72 -3.57 -0.01 7.57
CA ALA A 72 -3.56 1.18 6.74
C ALA A 72 -2.16 1.47 6.15
N ASP A 73 -1.11 1.35 6.96
CA ASP A 73 0.28 1.52 6.52
C ASP A 73 0.69 0.49 5.48
N THR A 74 0.27 -0.77 5.65
CA THR A 74 0.51 -1.84 4.68
C THR A 74 -0.14 -1.50 3.34
N VAL A 75 -1.43 -1.14 3.33
CA VAL A 75 -2.15 -0.74 2.11
C VAL A 75 -1.48 0.47 1.45
N ASN A 76 -1.16 1.51 2.22
CA ASN A 76 -0.52 2.72 1.73
C ASN A 76 0.86 2.45 1.12
N CYS A 77 1.65 1.57 1.74
CA CYS A 77 2.96 1.17 1.24
C CYS A 77 2.85 0.44 -0.11
N HIS A 78 1.94 -0.53 -0.23
CA HIS A 78 1.77 -1.32 -1.45
C HIS A 78 1.11 -0.51 -2.58
N ASN A 79 0.16 0.37 -2.27
CA ASN A 79 -0.39 1.32 -3.25
C ASN A 79 0.69 2.28 -3.77
N ARG A 80 1.56 2.80 -2.89
CA ARG A 80 2.67 3.66 -3.32
C ARG A 80 3.63 2.94 -4.27
N ARG A 81 3.91 1.65 -4.02
CA ARG A 81 4.75 0.81 -4.90
C ARG A 81 4.12 0.65 -6.29
N ALA A 82 2.84 0.29 -6.36
CA ALA A 82 2.12 0.16 -7.63
C ALA A 82 2.03 1.50 -8.38
N LYS A 83 1.69 2.59 -7.68
CA LYS A 83 1.62 3.93 -8.27
C LYS A 83 2.95 4.40 -8.84
N LYS A 84 4.08 4.09 -8.18
CA LYS A 84 5.42 4.41 -8.70
C LYS A 84 5.71 3.72 -10.04
N LEU A 85 5.06 2.59 -10.30
CA LEU A 85 5.17 1.84 -11.56
C LEU A 85 4.11 2.24 -12.59
N GLY A 86 3.25 3.22 -12.28
CA GLY A 86 2.12 3.59 -13.12
C GLY A 86 1.02 2.51 -13.18
N LEU A 87 0.99 1.59 -12.21
CA LEU A 87 -0.01 0.52 -12.13
C LEU A 87 -1.18 0.92 -11.23
N PRO A 88 -2.36 0.29 -11.41
CA PRO A 88 -3.51 0.51 -10.54
C PRO A 88 -3.15 0.36 -9.05
N ALA A 89 -3.59 1.31 -8.23
CA ALA A 89 -3.26 1.40 -6.80
C ALA A 89 -4.52 1.77 -6.00
N THR A 90 -5.58 0.99 -6.21
CA THR A 90 -6.95 1.31 -5.77
C THR A 90 -7.39 0.52 -4.53
N LEU A 91 -6.53 -0.34 -3.98
CA LEU A 91 -6.84 -1.11 -2.77
C LEU A 91 -7.16 -0.19 -1.59
N THR A 92 -8.30 -0.38 -0.95
CA THR A 92 -8.68 0.37 0.27
C THR A 92 -8.34 -0.40 1.54
N VAL A 93 -8.27 0.32 2.68
CA VAL A 93 -8.07 -0.30 4.00
C VAL A 93 -9.19 -1.30 4.31
N GLU A 94 -10.43 -0.94 4.04
CA GLU A 94 -11.61 -1.80 4.21
C GLU A 94 -11.52 -3.05 3.32
N GLN A 95 -11.14 -2.88 2.05
CA GLN A 95 -10.94 -4.02 1.15
C GLN A 95 -9.88 -4.98 1.68
N TRP A 96 -8.76 -4.48 2.20
CA TRP A 96 -7.74 -5.33 2.78
C TRP A 96 -8.20 -6.02 4.07
N GLN A 97 -8.90 -5.30 4.96
CA GLN A 97 -9.53 -5.88 6.15
C GLN A 97 -10.48 -7.02 5.79
N ASN A 98 -11.31 -6.84 4.77
CA ASN A 98 -12.22 -7.88 4.27
C ASN A 98 -11.45 -9.07 3.67
N THR A 99 -10.24 -8.88 3.14
CA THR A 99 -9.38 -10.00 2.72
C THR A 99 -8.89 -10.78 3.94
N LEU A 100 -8.37 -10.09 4.95
CA LEU A 100 -7.88 -10.73 6.17
C LEU A 100 -8.99 -11.52 6.85
N TYR A 101 -10.16 -10.91 7.04
CA TYR A 101 -11.33 -11.55 7.63
C TYR A 101 -11.77 -12.82 6.86
N PHE A 102 -11.76 -12.76 5.52
CA PHE A 102 -12.12 -13.90 4.69
C PHE A 102 -11.17 -15.09 4.90
N PHE A 103 -9.89 -14.83 5.15
CA PHE A 103 -8.87 -15.84 5.40
C PHE A 103 -8.53 -15.90 6.90
N GLU A 104 -9.53 -16.07 7.76
CA GLU A 104 -9.36 -16.29 9.21
C GLU A 104 -8.37 -15.31 9.88
N ASP A 105 -8.66 -14.02 9.74
CA ASP A 105 -7.84 -12.91 10.26
C ASP A 105 -6.40 -12.89 9.74
N GLY A 106 -6.21 -13.24 8.47
CA GLY A 106 -4.90 -13.17 7.79
C GLY A 106 -4.08 -14.45 7.84
N ALA A 107 -4.72 -15.59 8.10
CA ALA A 107 -4.15 -16.90 7.86
C ALA A 107 -3.79 -17.09 6.38
N CYS A 108 -2.79 -17.92 6.14
CA CYS A 108 -2.37 -18.28 4.80
C CYS A 108 -3.44 -19.18 4.14
N PRO A 109 -3.94 -18.85 2.94
CA PRO A 109 -4.96 -19.65 2.27
C PRO A 109 -4.49 -21.07 1.94
N LEU A 110 -3.17 -21.29 1.81
CA LEU A 110 -2.61 -22.60 1.44
C LEU A 110 -2.30 -23.49 2.63
N THR A 111 -1.95 -22.91 3.78
CA THR A 111 -1.45 -23.65 4.94
C THR A 111 -2.32 -23.50 6.17
N GLU A 112 -3.28 -22.56 6.15
CA GLU A 112 -4.15 -22.17 7.26
C GLU A 112 -3.40 -21.63 8.48
N GLU A 113 -2.08 -21.52 8.39
CA GLU A 113 -1.23 -20.95 9.43
C GLU A 113 -1.43 -19.43 9.51
N ALA A 114 -1.63 -18.93 10.73
CA ALA A 114 -1.71 -17.50 11.02
C ALA A 114 -0.44 -16.73 10.62
N GLY A 115 -0.57 -15.42 10.46
CA GLY A 115 0.56 -14.52 10.20
C GLY A 115 1.00 -14.46 8.73
N GLY A 116 0.06 -14.59 7.78
CA GLY A 116 0.33 -14.40 6.36
C GLY A 116 0.78 -12.98 6.05
N HIS A 117 1.80 -12.86 5.20
CA HIS A 117 2.28 -11.57 4.69
C HIS A 117 1.42 -11.09 3.52
N PHE A 118 1.35 -9.77 3.34
CA PHE A 118 0.70 -9.16 2.17
C PHE A 118 1.43 -9.58 0.89
N GLU A 119 0.74 -10.27 0.00
CA GLU A 119 1.28 -10.77 -1.26
C GLU A 119 0.47 -10.33 -2.48
N HIS A 120 1.13 -10.20 -3.64
CA HIS A 120 0.51 -9.92 -4.92
C HIS A 120 0.43 -11.20 -5.77
N PHE A 121 -0.75 -11.56 -6.27
CA PHE A 121 -0.92 -12.79 -7.07
C PHE A 121 -0.22 -12.69 -8.43
N ILE A 122 -0.41 -11.56 -9.12
CA ILE A 122 0.37 -11.17 -10.30
C ILE A 122 1.46 -10.22 -9.83
N PRO A 123 2.76 -10.58 -9.96
CA PRO A 123 3.85 -9.74 -9.50
C PRO A 123 3.87 -8.38 -10.22
N LEU A 124 4.05 -7.30 -9.45
CA LEU A 124 4.14 -5.94 -10.00
C LEU A 124 5.23 -5.80 -11.09
N SER A 125 6.28 -6.61 -11.03
CA SER A 125 7.36 -6.59 -12.04
C SER A 125 6.95 -7.07 -13.43
N TRP A 126 5.79 -7.71 -13.58
CA TRP A 126 5.24 -8.02 -14.91
C TRP A 126 4.57 -6.80 -15.55
N GLY A 127 4.40 -5.70 -14.80
CA GLY A 127 3.75 -4.51 -15.30
C GLY A 127 2.23 -4.67 -15.43
N HIS A 128 1.61 -5.56 -14.66
CA HIS A 128 0.16 -5.81 -14.72
C HIS A 128 -0.50 -5.77 -13.34
N SER A 129 -1.83 -5.62 -13.36
CA SER A 129 -2.78 -5.72 -12.24
C SER A 129 -2.64 -4.63 -11.17
N GLY A 130 -1.45 -4.44 -10.61
CA GLY A 130 -1.18 -3.44 -9.58
C GLY A 130 -1.60 -3.90 -8.18
N THR A 131 -1.79 -2.94 -7.27
CA THR A 131 -2.27 -3.20 -5.91
C THR A 131 -3.78 -2.95 -5.88
N VAL A 132 -4.54 -4.02 -6.11
CA VAL A 132 -6.01 -4.02 -6.23
C VAL A 132 -6.59 -5.23 -5.52
N LYS A 133 -7.87 -5.19 -5.16
CA LYS A 133 -8.55 -6.26 -4.39
C LYS A 133 -8.44 -7.64 -5.05
N GLY A 134 -8.55 -7.73 -6.37
CA GLY A 134 -8.41 -8.98 -7.14
C GLY A 134 -6.97 -9.46 -7.33
N ASN A 135 -5.98 -8.82 -6.71
CA ASN A 135 -4.57 -9.17 -6.88
C ASN A 135 -3.81 -9.34 -5.56
N VAL A 136 -4.47 -9.29 -4.40
CA VAL A 136 -3.78 -9.30 -3.09
C VAL A 136 -4.37 -10.31 -2.12
N TYR A 137 -3.51 -10.96 -1.33
CA TYR A 137 -3.89 -11.99 -0.36
C TYR A 137 -2.81 -12.20 0.70
N PRO A 138 -3.13 -12.77 1.88
CA PRO A 138 -2.13 -13.19 2.85
C PRO A 138 -1.41 -14.45 2.35
N LEU A 139 -0.09 -14.54 2.49
CA LEU A 139 0.68 -15.75 2.17
C LEU A 139 1.85 -15.93 3.14
N GLN A 140 2.14 -17.17 3.54
CA GLN A 140 3.33 -17.44 4.34
C GLN A 140 4.62 -16.98 3.65
N GLY A 141 5.55 -16.44 4.43
CA GLY A 141 6.80 -15.86 3.89
C GLY A 141 7.64 -16.89 3.13
N TYR A 142 7.69 -18.14 3.60
CA TYR A 142 8.43 -19.21 2.92
C TYR A 142 7.78 -19.64 1.59
N LEU A 143 6.45 -19.60 1.50
CA LEU A 143 5.73 -19.86 0.25
C LEU A 143 5.96 -18.72 -0.75
N ASN A 144 5.93 -17.48 -0.28
CA ASN A 144 6.26 -16.32 -1.12
C ASN A 144 7.67 -16.41 -1.70
N ILE A 145 8.67 -16.73 -0.86
CA ILE A 145 10.05 -16.95 -1.30
C ILE A 145 10.14 -18.07 -2.34
N SER A 146 9.42 -19.18 -2.12
CA SER A 146 9.36 -20.31 -3.05
C SER A 146 8.71 -19.96 -4.40
N MET A 147 7.62 -19.19 -4.37
CA MET A 147 6.89 -18.77 -5.56
C MET A 147 7.67 -17.75 -6.39
N GLY A 148 8.28 -16.76 -5.72
CA GLY A 148 9.07 -15.72 -6.35
C GLY A 148 8.28 -14.95 -7.41
N LYS A 149 8.75 -14.99 -8.67
CA LYS A 149 8.06 -14.38 -9.83
C LYS A 149 7.44 -15.42 -10.76
N THR A 150 7.33 -16.66 -10.29
CA THR A 150 6.75 -17.75 -11.07
C THR A 150 5.25 -17.52 -11.19
N ASN A 151 4.68 -17.88 -12.34
CA ASN A 151 3.24 -17.90 -12.49
C ASN A 151 2.59 -18.81 -11.42
N PRO A 152 1.69 -18.29 -10.56
CA PRO A 152 1.11 -19.07 -9.45
C PRO A 152 0.45 -20.37 -9.90
N PHE A 153 -0.23 -20.38 -11.06
CA PHE A 153 -0.85 -21.58 -11.63
C PHE A 153 0.16 -22.61 -12.12
N LYS A 154 1.38 -22.20 -12.48
CA LYS A 154 2.48 -23.14 -12.81
C LYS A 154 3.17 -23.62 -11.54
N TRP A 155 3.38 -22.73 -10.57
CA TRP A 155 4.03 -23.00 -9.30
C TRP A 155 3.26 -24.03 -8.47
N VAL A 156 1.93 -23.89 -8.37
CA VAL A 156 1.09 -24.78 -7.55
C VAL A 156 1.11 -26.24 -8.03
N LYS A 157 1.39 -26.50 -9.32
CA LYS A 157 1.42 -27.86 -9.88
C LYS A 157 2.45 -28.78 -9.20
N GLN A 158 3.45 -28.20 -8.54
CA GLN A 158 4.52 -28.92 -7.84
C GLN A 158 4.25 -29.08 -6.33
N ARG A 159 3.07 -28.67 -5.83
CA ARG A 159 2.66 -28.73 -4.43
C ARG A 159 1.86 -30.01 -4.13
N SER A 160 1.53 -30.25 -2.85
CA SER A 160 0.64 -31.36 -2.47
C SER A 160 -0.77 -31.16 -3.03
N GLU A 161 -1.59 -32.21 -3.05
CA GLU A 161 -2.97 -32.10 -3.56
C GLU A 161 -3.82 -31.18 -2.69
N ASP A 162 -3.71 -31.30 -1.35
CA ASP A 162 -4.40 -30.42 -0.41
C ASP A 162 -4.06 -28.95 -0.65
N GLU A 163 -2.79 -28.62 -0.92
CA GLU A 163 -2.39 -27.25 -1.24
C GLU A 163 -2.94 -26.77 -2.58
N LYS A 164 -3.15 -27.66 -3.56
CA LYS A 164 -3.80 -27.31 -4.83
C LYS A 164 -5.28 -27.01 -4.63
N ASP A 165 -5.97 -27.78 -3.79
CA ASP A 165 -7.37 -27.55 -3.45
C ASP A 165 -7.54 -26.20 -2.73
N SER A 166 -6.70 -25.92 -1.73
CA SER A 166 -6.65 -24.64 -1.05
C SER A 166 -6.30 -23.47 -1.99
N PHE A 167 -5.37 -23.68 -2.91
CA PHE A 167 -5.06 -22.70 -3.96
C PHE A 167 -6.24 -22.45 -4.89
N ASN A 168 -7.03 -23.48 -5.24
CA ASN A 168 -8.23 -23.31 -6.07
C ASN A 168 -9.27 -22.42 -5.39
N VAL A 169 -9.40 -22.47 -4.07
CA VAL A 169 -10.27 -21.56 -3.30
C VAL A 169 -9.76 -20.12 -3.39
N LEU A 170 -8.46 -19.92 -3.18
CA LEU A 170 -7.81 -18.61 -3.35
C LEU A 170 -7.98 -18.06 -4.77
N ALA A 171 -7.75 -18.88 -5.79
CA ALA A 171 -7.85 -18.48 -7.19
C ALA A 171 -9.30 -18.10 -7.55
N GLN A 172 -10.30 -18.83 -7.05
CA GLN A 172 -11.72 -18.48 -7.21
C GLN A 172 -12.06 -17.15 -6.54
N TYR A 173 -11.55 -16.91 -5.34
CA TYR A 173 -11.71 -15.64 -4.63
C TYR A 173 -11.17 -14.46 -5.48
N LEU A 174 -9.95 -14.57 -6.00
CA LEU A 174 -9.34 -13.51 -6.81
C LEU A 174 -10.03 -13.34 -8.17
N ALA A 175 -10.48 -14.44 -8.79
CA ALA A 175 -11.26 -14.42 -10.02
C ALA A 175 -12.59 -13.65 -9.82
N TRP A 176 -13.29 -13.91 -8.71
CA TRP A 176 -14.53 -13.21 -8.36
C TRP A 176 -14.32 -11.69 -8.26
N TYR A 177 -13.28 -11.24 -7.55
CA TYR A 177 -12.96 -9.81 -7.45
C TYR A 177 -12.39 -9.20 -8.74
N SER A 178 -12.01 -10.04 -9.69
CA SER A 178 -11.62 -9.64 -11.05
C SER A 178 -12.78 -9.70 -12.04
N ASN A 179 -13.99 -10.06 -11.58
CA ASN A 179 -15.18 -10.29 -12.41
C ASN A 179 -14.94 -11.30 -13.53
N MET A 180 -14.28 -12.41 -13.19
CA MET A 180 -13.93 -13.50 -14.12
C MET A 180 -14.35 -14.85 -13.53
N SER A 181 -14.63 -15.82 -14.40
CA SER A 181 -14.59 -17.22 -14.01
C SER A 181 -13.15 -17.65 -13.70
N LEU A 182 -12.97 -18.75 -12.95
CA LEU A 182 -11.64 -19.28 -12.64
C LEU A 182 -10.81 -19.54 -13.90
N THR A 183 -11.42 -20.11 -14.95
CA THR A 183 -10.74 -20.40 -16.21
C THR A 183 -10.33 -19.12 -16.95
N GLU A 184 -11.15 -18.08 -16.94
CA GLU A 184 -10.79 -16.78 -17.52
C GLU A 184 -9.67 -16.11 -16.73
N PHE A 185 -9.72 -16.20 -15.40
CA PHE A 185 -8.68 -15.66 -14.53
C PHE A 185 -7.34 -16.34 -14.75
N GLU A 186 -7.31 -17.67 -14.89
CA GLU A 186 -6.09 -18.40 -15.25
C GLU A 186 -5.55 -17.95 -16.63
N ARG A 187 -6.42 -17.79 -17.64
CA ARG A 187 -6.01 -17.27 -18.95
C ARG A 187 -5.46 -15.86 -18.87
N TYR A 188 -6.08 -14.99 -18.08
CA TYR A 188 -5.62 -13.63 -17.83
C TYR A 188 -4.24 -13.60 -17.16
N VAL A 189 -4.02 -14.43 -16.13
CA VAL A 189 -2.72 -14.52 -15.43
C VAL A 189 -1.63 -15.05 -16.37
N ASN A 190 -1.95 -16.06 -17.18
CA ASN A 190 -1.04 -16.58 -18.22
C ASN A 190 -0.74 -15.52 -19.29
N TRP A 191 -1.72 -14.72 -19.70
CA TRP A 191 -1.50 -13.60 -20.63
C TRP A 191 -0.59 -12.53 -20.03
N CYS A 192 -0.77 -12.18 -18.75
CA CYS A 192 0.09 -11.22 -18.06
C CYS A 192 1.56 -11.67 -18.05
N GLU A 193 1.81 -12.96 -17.79
CA GLU A 193 3.17 -13.53 -17.81
C GLU A 193 3.81 -13.45 -19.21
N GLN A 194 3.02 -13.73 -20.25
CA GLN A 194 3.49 -13.77 -21.64
C GLN A 194 3.68 -12.39 -22.25
N ASN A 195 3.05 -11.36 -21.67
CA ASN A 195 3.03 -10.01 -22.20
C ASN A 195 3.52 -8.99 -21.16
N PRO A 196 4.72 -9.14 -20.57
CA PRO A 196 5.20 -8.21 -19.56
C PRO A 196 5.31 -6.79 -20.16
N ARG A 197 4.91 -5.78 -19.39
CA ARG A 197 4.92 -4.38 -19.85
C ARG A 197 6.11 -3.61 -19.29
N THR A 198 6.76 -2.86 -20.18
CA THR A 198 7.78 -1.86 -19.84
C THR A 198 7.14 -0.60 -19.23
N ALA A 199 7.94 0.24 -18.57
CA ALA A 199 7.47 1.50 -18.01
C ALA A 199 6.91 2.43 -19.10
N GLU A 200 7.52 2.41 -20.30
CA GLU A 200 7.08 3.17 -21.46
C GLU A 200 5.71 2.70 -21.96
N GLN A 201 5.51 1.38 -22.07
CA GLN A 201 4.22 0.82 -22.46
C GLN A 201 3.12 1.14 -21.43
N ILE A 202 3.42 1.04 -20.14
CA ILE A 202 2.47 1.41 -19.08
C ILE A 202 2.10 2.88 -19.19
N ALA A 203 3.09 3.77 -19.39
CA ALA A 203 2.82 5.19 -19.56
C ALA A 203 1.96 5.49 -20.81
N GLN A 204 2.24 4.79 -21.93
CA GLN A 204 1.44 4.92 -23.16
C GLN A 204 0.00 4.44 -22.96
N ASP A 205 -0.19 3.30 -22.31
CA ASP A 205 -1.51 2.76 -21.99
C ASP A 205 -2.29 3.73 -21.08
N ASN A 206 -1.64 4.30 -20.07
CA ASN A 206 -2.27 5.27 -19.16
C ASN A 206 -2.69 6.55 -19.89
N VAL A 207 -1.91 7.01 -20.88
CA VAL A 207 -2.31 8.14 -21.75
C VAL A 207 -3.50 7.77 -22.63
N LYS A 208 -3.52 6.54 -23.15
CA LYS A 208 -4.52 6.08 -24.13
C LYS A 208 -5.86 5.73 -23.50
N TYR A 209 -5.84 5.05 -22.36
CA TYR A 209 -7.02 4.47 -21.72
C TYR A 209 -7.34 5.09 -20.35
N GLY A 210 -6.47 5.98 -19.85
CA GLY A 210 -6.59 6.58 -18.52
C GLY A 210 -5.75 5.84 -17.47
N GLU A 211 -5.34 6.56 -16.42
CA GLU A 211 -4.50 6.02 -15.32
C GLU A 211 -5.20 4.94 -14.49
N ASP A 212 -6.54 4.90 -14.54
CA ASP A 212 -7.36 3.92 -13.83
C ASP A 212 -7.68 2.68 -14.69
N CYS A 213 -7.22 2.60 -15.95
CA CYS A 213 -7.44 1.44 -16.80
C CYS A 213 -6.81 0.19 -16.18
N SER A 214 -7.66 -0.80 -15.89
CA SER A 214 -7.23 -2.06 -15.30
C SER A 214 -6.53 -2.94 -16.34
N SER A 215 -5.59 -3.77 -15.89
CA SER A 215 -4.99 -4.80 -16.75
C SER A 215 -6.01 -5.83 -17.25
N VAL A 216 -7.14 -5.99 -16.54
CA VAL A 216 -8.27 -6.81 -16.97
C VAL A 216 -8.91 -6.23 -18.23
N GLU A 217 -9.16 -4.91 -18.28
CA GLU A 217 -9.68 -4.25 -19.48
C GLU A 217 -8.71 -4.38 -20.66
N LEU A 218 -7.41 -4.20 -20.41
CA LEU A 218 -6.38 -4.38 -21.44
C LEU A 218 -6.36 -5.82 -21.99
N TYR A 219 -6.52 -6.81 -21.12
CA TYR A 219 -6.63 -8.20 -21.52
C TYR A 219 -7.84 -8.44 -22.44
N TRP A 220 -9.01 -7.91 -22.09
CA TRP A 220 -10.21 -8.04 -22.93
C TRP A 220 -10.10 -7.30 -24.26
N ILE A 221 -9.50 -6.11 -24.27
CA ILE A 221 -9.19 -5.37 -25.50
C ILE A 221 -8.26 -6.22 -26.40
N SER A 222 -7.21 -6.80 -25.82
CA SER A 222 -6.27 -7.67 -26.55
C SER A 222 -6.96 -8.91 -27.12
N ALA A 223 -7.83 -9.56 -26.34
CA ALA A 223 -8.60 -10.73 -26.77
C ALA A 223 -9.55 -10.38 -27.93
N MET A 224 -10.27 -9.25 -27.81
CA MET A 224 -11.19 -8.77 -28.84
C MET A 224 -10.49 -8.43 -30.15
N VAL A 225 -9.35 -7.73 -30.09
CA VAL A 225 -8.54 -7.41 -31.28
C VAL A 225 -8.03 -8.68 -31.97
N SER A 226 -7.64 -9.69 -31.20
CA SER A 226 -7.15 -10.97 -31.75
C SER A 226 -8.28 -11.72 -32.48
N ALA A 227 -9.46 -11.80 -31.86
CA ALA A 227 -10.64 -12.43 -32.47
C ALA A 227 -11.07 -11.75 -33.78
N ILE A 228 -11.02 -10.41 -33.84
CA ILE A 228 -11.33 -9.63 -35.04
C ILE A 228 -10.36 -9.95 -36.20
N LYS A 229 -9.06 -10.05 -35.90
CA LYS A 229 -8.04 -10.42 -36.90
C LYS A 229 -8.24 -11.84 -37.42
N GLU A 230 -8.55 -12.79 -36.55
CA GLU A 230 -8.84 -14.18 -36.91
C GLU A 230 -10.09 -14.31 -37.78
N ALA A 231 -11.09 -13.44 -37.56
CA ALA A 231 -12.30 -13.36 -38.37
C ALA A 231 -12.08 -12.66 -39.75
N GLY A 232 -10.85 -12.28 -40.09
CA GLY A 232 -10.51 -11.62 -41.36
C GLY A 232 -10.95 -10.14 -41.43
N GLY A 233 -11.26 -9.52 -40.29
CA GLY A 233 -11.71 -8.14 -40.21
C GLY A 233 -10.58 -7.19 -39.83
N LEU A 234 -9.59 -6.96 -40.71
CA LEU A 234 -8.74 -5.75 -40.80
C LEU A 234 -7.66 -5.97 -41.86
#